data_AF-A0A9P7YKE7-F1
#
_entry.id   AF-A0A9P7YKE7-F1
#
_cell.length_a   1.000
_cell.length_b   1.000
_cell.length_c   1.000
_cell.angle_alpha   90.00
_cell.angle_beta   90.00
_cell.angle_gamma   90.00
#
_symmetry.space_group_name_H-M   'P 1'
#
loop_
_entity.id
_entity.type
_entity.pdbx_description
1 polymer ?
#
loop_
_entity_poly.entity_id
_entity_poly.type
_entity_poly.pdbx_seq_one_letter_code
_entity_poly.pdbx_strand_id
1 'polypeptide(L)'
;MVRHTLEYHKNPHNTVNRYKHQAVYSLTTIHTLINTTPVLHVSFTPSPDDPFPVILPMIGQMGSFDHPSRGVGEVLDCYLHGYVSSRVMNLARRKEGNGKGMPVCIAATKVDGLVLSLTPNSHNYNYRSAVLFGHAQLVSSPEEKLYAMELITNSVVPSRWQHTRVPPNAAELSSTSILRIKIDSGSAKVREGVPLDEKGDMEDEDVLGKVWTGVVPLYEVYGEPVPGPYNRVEKVPEHVEGWREEVNGSIRGYAVEAAGKDAPVKRREVGEED
;
A
#
# COMPACT_ATOMS: atom_id res chain seq x y z
N MET A 1 23.91 17.24 -6.38
CA MET A 1 23.07 16.56 -7.38
C MET A 1 21.64 16.59 -6.90
N VAL A 2 20.73 17.24 -7.63
CA VAL A 2 19.29 17.15 -7.35
C VAL A 2 18.87 15.72 -7.67
N ARG A 3 18.52 14.91 -6.66
CA ARG A 3 17.89 13.61 -6.91
C ARG A 3 16.50 13.89 -7.47
N HIS A 4 16.29 13.69 -8.76
CA HIS A 4 14.94 13.71 -9.31
C HIS A 4 14.20 12.48 -8.80
N THR A 5 13.12 12.72 -8.07
CA THR A 5 12.16 11.67 -7.70
C THR A 5 11.40 11.27 -8.95
N LEU A 6 11.42 9.99 -9.31
CA LEU A 6 10.63 9.47 -10.41
C LEU A 6 9.15 9.49 -10.03
N GLU A 7 8.28 9.77 -11.00
CA GLU A 7 6.83 9.81 -10.82
C GLU A 7 6.12 9.02 -11.91
N TYR A 8 4.94 8.49 -11.61
CA TYR A 8 4.03 7.99 -12.63
C TYR A 8 3.45 9.14 -13.44
N HIS A 9 3.47 8.99 -14.76
CA HIS A 9 2.75 9.91 -15.64
C HIS A 9 1.25 9.88 -15.36
N LYS A 10 0.64 11.07 -15.35
CA LYS A 10 -0.81 11.23 -15.19
C LYS A 10 -1.52 10.86 -16.48
N ASN A 11 -2.59 10.09 -16.35
CA ASN A 11 -3.48 9.66 -17.42
C ASN A 11 -4.94 9.60 -16.89
N PRO A 12 -5.95 9.33 -17.74
CA PRO A 12 -7.34 9.31 -17.30
C PRO A 12 -7.67 8.29 -16.20
N HIS A 13 -6.87 7.23 -16.02
CA HIS A 13 -7.10 6.17 -15.02
C HIS A 13 -6.56 6.53 -13.64
N ASN A 14 -5.39 7.17 -13.54
CA ASN A 14 -4.73 7.48 -12.26
C ASN A 14 -4.89 8.95 -11.82
N THR A 15 -5.45 9.83 -12.65
CA THR A 15 -5.57 11.26 -12.28
C THR A 15 -6.59 11.44 -11.15
N VAL A 16 -6.11 11.87 -9.99
CA VAL A 16 -6.96 12.25 -8.86
C VAL A 16 -7.68 13.55 -9.18
N ASN A 17 -9.02 13.53 -9.18
CA ASN A 17 -9.85 14.70 -9.53
C ASN A 17 -10.30 15.53 -8.32
N ARG A 18 -10.69 14.88 -7.21
CA ARG A 18 -11.18 15.56 -6.00
C ARG A 18 -10.07 15.68 -4.94
N TYR A 19 -9.84 16.90 -4.46
CA TYR A 19 -8.72 17.27 -3.58
C TYR A 19 -7.35 17.03 -4.22
N LYS A 20 -7.12 17.61 -5.42
CA LYS A 20 -5.89 17.41 -6.22
C LYS A 20 -4.59 17.77 -5.50
N HIS A 21 -4.63 18.73 -4.57
CA HIS A 21 -3.47 19.13 -3.76
C HIS A 21 -2.98 18.02 -2.81
N GLN A 22 -3.79 16.98 -2.56
CA GLN A 22 -3.42 15.79 -1.79
C GLN A 22 -2.87 14.65 -2.68
N ALA A 23 -2.85 14.83 -3.99
CA ALA A 23 -2.43 13.79 -4.92
C ALA A 23 -0.91 13.73 -5.02
N VAL A 24 -0.36 12.52 -4.94
CA VAL A 24 1.08 12.26 -5.02
C VAL A 24 1.31 11.21 -6.12
N TYR A 25 2.29 11.43 -7.00
CA TYR A 25 2.61 10.52 -8.11
C TYR A 25 4.03 9.93 -8.02
N SER A 26 4.79 10.30 -6.99
CA SER A 26 6.12 9.78 -6.66
C SER A 26 6.13 8.25 -6.53
N LEU A 27 7.05 7.60 -7.25
CA LEU A 27 7.29 6.16 -7.14
C LEU A 27 7.64 5.79 -5.71
N THR A 28 8.55 6.53 -5.07
CA THR A 28 8.95 6.31 -3.68
C THR A 28 7.74 6.25 -2.76
N THR A 29 6.85 7.25 -2.82
CA THR A 29 5.68 7.28 -1.93
C THR A 29 4.73 6.12 -2.21
N ILE A 30 4.44 5.86 -3.49
CA ILE A 30 3.48 4.83 -3.89
C ILE A 30 4.01 3.43 -3.55
N HIS A 31 5.26 3.12 -3.90
CA HIS A 31 5.87 1.82 -3.64
C HIS A 31 6.09 1.57 -2.15
N THR A 32 6.49 2.60 -1.38
CA THR A 32 6.54 2.49 0.08
C THR A 32 5.16 2.19 0.67
N LEU A 33 4.08 2.81 0.17
CA LEU A 33 2.73 2.52 0.66
C LEU A 33 2.28 1.09 0.36
N ILE A 34 2.55 0.59 -0.84
CA ILE A 34 2.32 -0.82 -1.17
C ILE A 34 3.12 -1.72 -0.22
N ASN A 35 4.43 -1.48 -0.09
CA ASN A 35 5.33 -2.37 0.65
C ASN A 35 5.13 -2.35 2.16
N THR A 36 4.54 -1.29 2.71
CA THR A 36 4.27 -1.16 4.15
C THR A 36 2.83 -1.53 4.52
N THR A 37 1.99 -1.89 3.54
CA THR A 37 0.61 -2.32 3.78
C THR A 37 0.53 -3.85 3.75
N PRO A 38 0.21 -4.52 4.88
CA PRO A 38 0.25 -5.97 4.96
C PRO A 38 -0.71 -6.70 4.01
N VAL A 39 -1.84 -6.07 3.68
CA VAL A 39 -2.87 -6.64 2.81
C VAL A 39 -3.18 -5.67 1.67
N LEU A 40 -2.93 -6.11 0.45
CA LEU A 40 -3.31 -5.40 -0.77
C LEU A 40 -4.69 -5.86 -1.23
N HIS A 41 -5.50 -4.92 -1.70
CA HIS A 41 -6.80 -5.22 -2.30
C HIS A 41 -6.63 -5.28 -3.81
N VAL A 42 -6.68 -6.49 -4.36
CA VAL A 42 -6.42 -6.76 -5.77
C VAL A 42 -7.72 -6.98 -6.50
N SER A 43 -8.09 -6.00 -7.31
CA SER A 43 -9.30 -5.99 -8.13
C SER A 43 -9.02 -6.44 -9.56
N PHE A 44 -9.88 -7.30 -10.11
CA PHE A 44 -9.83 -7.71 -11.50
C PHE A 44 -11.23 -8.10 -12.00
N THR A 45 -11.39 -8.12 -13.32
CA THR A 45 -12.64 -8.57 -13.96
C THR A 45 -12.48 -10.03 -14.42
N PRO A 46 -13.27 -10.98 -13.88
CA PRO A 46 -13.12 -12.40 -14.19
C PRO A 46 -13.41 -12.77 -15.65
N SER A 47 -14.41 -12.13 -16.25
CA SER A 47 -14.80 -12.25 -17.65
C SER A 47 -15.44 -10.93 -18.09
N PRO A 48 -15.36 -10.53 -19.37
CA PRO A 48 -16.10 -9.36 -19.88
C PRO A 48 -17.60 -9.43 -19.62
N ASP A 49 -18.16 -10.64 -19.52
CA ASP A 49 -19.58 -10.88 -19.26
C ASP A 49 -19.91 -11.00 -17.75
N ASP A 50 -18.91 -10.98 -16.87
CA ASP A 50 -19.13 -11.00 -15.43
C ASP A 50 -19.62 -9.61 -14.99
N PRO A 51 -20.83 -9.48 -14.42
CA PRO A 51 -21.36 -8.18 -14.04
C PRO A 51 -20.60 -7.53 -12.88
N PHE A 52 -19.75 -8.28 -12.17
CA PHE A 52 -19.06 -7.79 -10.98
C PHE A 52 -17.53 -7.83 -11.12
N PRO A 53 -16.82 -6.75 -10.74
CA PRO A 53 -15.41 -6.85 -10.42
C PRO A 53 -15.23 -7.70 -9.16
N VAL A 54 -14.15 -8.46 -9.10
CA VAL A 54 -13.75 -9.22 -7.90
C VAL A 54 -12.61 -8.49 -7.22
N ILE A 55 -12.66 -8.40 -5.89
CA ILE A 55 -11.56 -7.90 -5.06
C ILE A 55 -11.08 -9.02 -4.16
N LEU A 56 -9.78 -9.32 -4.18
CA LEU A 56 -9.15 -10.29 -3.30
C LEU A 56 -8.16 -9.59 -2.35
N PRO A 57 -8.20 -9.84 -1.03
CA PRO A 57 -7.11 -9.48 -0.14
C PRO A 57 -5.93 -10.42 -0.39
N MET A 58 -4.78 -9.87 -0.74
CA MET A 58 -3.57 -10.63 -1.07
C MET A 58 -2.33 -10.00 -0.44
N ILE A 59 -1.35 -10.83 -0.09
CA ILE A 59 -0.01 -10.37 0.26
C ILE A 59 0.75 -10.13 -1.04
N GLY A 60 1.37 -8.96 -1.14
CA GLY A 60 2.19 -8.59 -2.29
C GLY A 60 3.32 -7.67 -1.91
N GLN A 61 4.29 -7.56 -2.80
CA GLN A 61 5.47 -6.73 -2.58
C GLN A 61 5.97 -6.15 -3.90
N MET A 62 6.39 -4.87 -3.89
CA MET A 62 7.07 -4.26 -5.03
C MET A 62 8.52 -4.74 -5.10
N GLY A 63 9.00 -5.10 -6.29
CA GLY A 63 10.37 -5.54 -6.53
C GLY A 63 10.73 -5.57 -8.01
N SER A 64 11.96 -5.98 -8.31
CA SER A 64 12.49 -6.04 -9.66
C SER A 64 13.44 -7.23 -9.76
N PHE A 65 13.02 -8.28 -10.47
CA PHE A 65 13.85 -9.46 -10.69
C PHE A 65 15.07 -9.15 -11.57
N ASP A 66 14.88 -8.39 -12.65
CA ASP A 66 15.97 -8.02 -13.57
C ASP A 66 17.04 -7.14 -12.91
N HIS A 67 16.64 -6.37 -11.88
CA HIS A 67 17.51 -5.48 -11.13
C HIS A 67 17.18 -5.53 -9.63
N PRO A 68 17.62 -6.57 -8.90
CA PRO A 68 17.25 -6.79 -7.49
C PRO A 68 17.71 -5.69 -6.53
N SER A 69 18.70 -4.88 -6.93
CA SER A 69 19.22 -3.77 -6.13
C SER A 69 18.38 -2.49 -6.21
N ARG A 70 17.30 -2.47 -7.02
CA ARG A 70 16.47 -1.28 -7.19
C ARG A 70 15.78 -0.88 -5.90
N GLY A 71 15.83 0.42 -5.61
CA GLY A 71 15.09 1.00 -4.49
C GLY A 71 13.63 1.26 -4.83
N VAL A 72 12.83 1.56 -3.79
CA VAL A 72 11.40 1.94 -3.91
C VAL A 72 11.14 3.21 -4.73
N GLY A 73 12.18 3.98 -5.07
CA GLY A 73 12.07 5.15 -5.93
C GLY A 73 12.26 4.88 -7.42
N GLU A 74 12.43 3.61 -7.80
CA GLU A 74 12.71 3.19 -9.18
C GLU A 74 11.55 2.40 -9.78
N VAL A 75 11.64 2.03 -11.07
CA VAL A 75 10.59 1.24 -11.72
C VAL A 75 10.63 -0.19 -11.18
N LEU A 76 9.53 -0.60 -10.54
CA LEU A 76 9.32 -1.91 -9.93
C LEU A 76 8.03 -2.54 -10.46
N ASP A 77 7.96 -3.86 -10.40
CA ASP A 77 6.75 -4.65 -10.59
C ASP A 77 6.17 -5.06 -9.23
N CYS A 78 4.87 -5.38 -9.16
CA CYS A 78 4.27 -5.95 -7.96
C CYS A 78 4.20 -7.48 -8.07
N TYR A 79 4.67 -8.20 -7.06
CA TYR A 79 4.60 -9.66 -7.00
C TYR A 79 3.53 -10.10 -6.01
N LEU A 80 2.63 -10.97 -6.45
CA LEU A 80 1.59 -11.58 -5.61
C LEU A 80 1.76 -13.10 -5.60
N HIS A 81 1.58 -13.74 -4.45
CA HIS A 81 1.56 -15.20 -4.37
C HIS A 81 0.14 -15.74 -4.19
N GLY A 82 -0.04 -17.01 -4.56
CA GLY A 82 -1.27 -17.72 -4.27
C GLY A 82 -1.19 -19.20 -4.67
N TYR A 83 -2.24 -19.94 -4.32
CA TYR A 83 -2.35 -21.34 -4.70
C TYR A 83 -2.48 -21.48 -6.22
N VAL A 84 -1.77 -22.44 -6.80
CA VAL A 84 -1.67 -22.67 -8.25
C VAL A 84 -3.02 -22.81 -8.96
N SER A 85 -4.00 -23.42 -8.28
CA SER A 85 -5.35 -23.64 -8.84
C SER A 85 -6.35 -22.55 -8.45
N SER A 86 -5.92 -21.47 -7.79
CA SER A 86 -6.81 -20.36 -7.46
C SER A 86 -7.38 -19.70 -8.72
N ARG A 87 -8.59 -19.15 -8.60
CA ARG A 87 -9.32 -18.51 -9.71
C ARG A 87 -8.47 -17.42 -10.39
N VAL A 88 -7.81 -16.56 -9.61
CA VAL A 88 -6.97 -15.47 -10.13
C VAL A 88 -5.78 -15.99 -10.95
N MET A 89 -5.12 -17.06 -10.50
CA MET A 89 -4.00 -17.69 -11.22
C MET A 89 -4.45 -18.32 -12.54
N ASN A 90 -5.58 -19.03 -12.52
CA ASN A 90 -6.15 -19.64 -13.72
C ASN A 90 -6.61 -18.60 -14.75
N LEU A 91 -7.16 -17.47 -14.30
CA LEU A 91 -7.56 -16.37 -15.19
C LEU A 91 -6.34 -15.69 -15.82
N ALA A 92 -5.31 -15.40 -15.03
CA ALA A 92 -4.05 -14.86 -15.55
C ALA A 92 -3.45 -15.77 -16.63
N ARG A 93 -3.40 -17.10 -16.37
CA ARG A 93 -2.93 -18.11 -17.34
C ARG A 93 -3.69 -18.07 -18.66
N ARG A 94 -5.02 -17.97 -18.61
CA ARG A 94 -5.86 -17.92 -19.82
C ARG A 94 -5.64 -16.63 -20.63
N LYS A 95 -5.25 -15.54 -19.98
CA LYS A 95 -5.01 -14.23 -20.61
C LYS A 95 -3.57 -14.04 -21.10
N GLU A 96 -2.67 -14.95 -20.76
CA GLU A 96 -1.25 -14.92 -21.15
C GLU A 96 -1.08 -14.87 -22.69
N GLY A 97 -1.94 -15.58 -23.43
CA GLY A 97 -1.94 -15.57 -24.90
C GLY A 97 -2.25 -14.22 -25.57
N ASN A 98 -2.71 -13.21 -24.82
CA ASN A 98 -3.03 -11.88 -25.34
C ASN A 98 -1.83 -10.89 -25.28
N GLY A 99 -0.66 -11.35 -24.86
CA GLY A 99 0.60 -10.58 -24.85
C GLY A 99 0.74 -9.54 -23.73
N LYS A 100 -0.33 -8.87 -23.31
CA LYS A 100 -0.28 -7.88 -22.22
C LYS A 100 -0.45 -8.47 -20.82
N GLY A 101 -1.13 -9.61 -20.67
CA GLY A 101 -1.53 -10.16 -19.36
C GLY A 101 -2.94 -9.74 -18.94
N MET A 102 -3.36 -10.14 -17.74
CA MET A 102 -4.70 -9.84 -17.20
C MET A 102 -4.70 -8.45 -16.52
N PRO A 103 -5.55 -7.50 -16.92
CA PRO A 103 -5.65 -6.21 -16.24
C PRO A 103 -6.05 -6.35 -14.78
N VAL A 104 -5.35 -5.64 -13.91
CA VAL A 104 -5.61 -5.59 -12.47
C VAL A 104 -5.50 -4.16 -11.93
N CYS A 105 -6.21 -3.90 -10.84
CA CYS A 105 -6.09 -2.69 -10.03
C CYS A 105 -5.75 -3.10 -8.59
N ILE A 106 -4.73 -2.49 -8.00
CA ILE A 106 -4.23 -2.82 -6.66
C ILE A 106 -4.39 -1.59 -5.78
N ALA A 107 -5.04 -1.74 -4.63
CA ALA A 107 -5.19 -0.68 -3.64
C ALA A 107 -4.52 -1.03 -2.31
N ALA A 108 -3.84 -0.05 -1.72
CA ALA A 108 -3.32 -0.07 -0.36
C ALA A 108 -3.79 1.19 0.37
N THR A 109 -4.17 1.08 1.64
CA THR A 109 -4.66 2.21 2.44
C THR A 109 -4.25 2.06 3.89
N LYS A 110 -3.84 3.17 4.49
CA LYS A 110 -3.56 3.33 5.92
C LYS A 110 -4.35 4.51 6.44
N VAL A 111 -5.02 4.32 7.58
CA VAL A 111 -5.63 5.40 8.34
C VAL A 111 -4.66 5.79 9.43
N ASP A 112 -4.32 7.07 9.49
CA ASP A 112 -3.31 7.62 10.39
C ASP A 112 -3.95 8.54 11.47
N GLY A 113 -5.24 8.87 11.35
CA GLY A 113 -5.98 9.57 12.40
C GLY A 113 -7.43 9.94 12.03
N LEU A 114 -8.24 10.21 13.04
CA LEU A 114 -9.61 10.72 12.91
C LEU A 114 -9.58 12.24 13.07
N VAL A 115 -10.04 12.98 12.08
CA VAL A 115 -10.11 14.45 12.13
C VAL A 115 -11.53 14.87 12.49
N LEU A 116 -11.68 15.39 13.71
CA LEU A 116 -12.94 15.82 14.29
C LEU A 116 -13.08 17.34 14.13
N SER A 117 -14.14 17.77 13.46
CA SER A 117 -14.41 19.14 13.01
C SER A 117 -15.67 19.69 13.69
N LEU A 118 -15.95 20.98 13.50
CA LEU A 118 -17.10 21.66 14.10
C LEU A 118 -18.44 21.16 13.54
N THR A 119 -18.46 20.72 12.28
CA THR A 119 -19.70 20.27 11.61
C THR A 119 -19.60 18.84 11.06
N PRO A 120 -20.74 18.12 10.95
CA PRO A 120 -20.77 16.74 10.46
C PRO A 120 -20.11 16.52 9.09
N ASN A 121 -20.17 17.53 8.21
CA ASN A 121 -19.68 17.42 6.84
C ASN A 121 -18.17 17.67 6.70
N SER A 122 -17.53 18.24 7.73
CA SER A 122 -16.11 18.61 7.73
C SER A 122 -15.21 17.53 8.36
N HIS A 123 -15.81 16.53 9.04
CA HIS A 123 -15.07 15.37 9.54
C HIS A 123 -14.28 14.66 8.44
N ASN A 124 -13.10 14.16 8.81
CA ASN A 124 -12.20 13.52 7.84
C ASN A 124 -11.29 12.48 8.50
N TYR A 125 -10.39 11.91 7.71
CA TYR A 125 -9.29 11.07 8.17
C TYR A 125 -7.96 11.70 7.79
N ASN A 126 -6.96 11.55 8.65
CA ASN A 126 -5.59 11.50 8.15
C ASN A 126 -5.37 10.10 7.60
N TYR A 127 -4.90 10.00 6.36
CA TYR A 127 -4.74 8.73 5.66
C TYR A 127 -3.73 8.85 4.53
N ARG A 128 -3.17 7.69 4.17
CA ARG A 128 -2.39 7.51 2.96
C ARG A 128 -2.97 6.34 2.17
N SER A 129 -3.14 6.55 0.87
CA SER A 129 -3.61 5.50 -0.03
C SER A 129 -2.80 5.50 -1.31
N ALA A 130 -2.66 4.31 -1.90
CA ALA A 130 -2.04 4.12 -3.21
C ALA A 130 -2.95 3.21 -4.06
N VAL A 131 -3.09 3.56 -5.33
CA VAL A 131 -3.77 2.76 -6.34
C VAL A 131 -2.80 2.56 -7.51
N LEU A 132 -2.62 1.31 -7.90
CA LEU A 132 -1.81 0.90 -9.06
C LEU A 132 -2.69 0.21 -10.10
N PHE A 133 -2.45 0.52 -11.36
CA PHE A 133 -3.04 -0.18 -12.50
C PHE A 133 -1.92 -0.89 -13.25
N GLY A 134 -2.16 -2.13 -13.63
CA GLY A 134 -1.17 -2.92 -14.34
C GLY A 134 -1.74 -4.20 -14.91
N HIS A 135 -0.83 -5.04 -15.40
CA HIS A 135 -1.19 -6.31 -16.01
C HIS A 135 -0.46 -7.47 -15.34
N ALA A 136 -1.24 -8.42 -14.83
CA ALA A 136 -0.77 -9.63 -14.18
C ALA A 136 -0.38 -10.70 -15.21
N GLN A 137 0.81 -11.27 -15.03
CA GLN A 137 1.34 -12.41 -15.77
C GLN A 137 1.85 -13.45 -14.78
N LEU A 138 1.77 -14.73 -15.14
CA LEU A 138 2.37 -15.79 -14.34
C LEU A 138 3.89 -15.73 -14.48
N VAL A 139 4.59 -15.89 -13.37
CA VAL A 139 6.04 -16.11 -13.38
C VAL A 139 6.32 -17.53 -13.82
N SER A 140 7.03 -17.69 -14.94
CA SER A 140 7.40 -18.98 -15.51
C SER A 140 8.85 -19.39 -15.22
N SER A 141 9.76 -18.43 -15.05
CA SER A 141 11.17 -18.69 -14.69
C SER A 141 11.25 -19.26 -13.27
N PRO A 142 11.96 -20.39 -13.07
CA PRO A 142 12.23 -20.90 -11.73
C PRO A 142 13.01 -19.91 -10.85
N GLU A 143 13.95 -19.16 -11.44
CA GLU A 143 14.76 -18.16 -10.74
C GLU A 143 13.92 -16.98 -10.27
N GLU A 144 13.09 -16.43 -11.16
CA GLU A 144 12.17 -15.33 -10.83
C GLU A 144 11.14 -15.76 -9.79
N LYS A 145 10.68 -17.01 -9.86
CA LYS A 145 9.75 -17.56 -8.87
C LYS A 145 10.38 -17.63 -7.48
N LEU A 146 11.61 -18.11 -7.37
CA LEU A 146 12.35 -18.15 -6.10
C LEU A 146 12.62 -16.74 -5.57
N TYR A 147 13.04 -15.81 -6.44
CA TYR A 147 13.20 -14.39 -6.10
C TYR A 147 11.91 -13.81 -5.50
N ALA A 148 10.77 -14.02 -6.17
CA ALA A 148 9.49 -13.49 -5.71
C ALA A 148 9.02 -14.14 -4.40
N MET A 149 9.25 -15.45 -4.22
CA MET A 149 8.95 -16.14 -2.97
C MET A 149 9.78 -15.59 -1.81
N GLU A 150 11.07 -15.34 -2.02
CA GLU A 150 11.95 -14.70 -1.03
C GLU A 150 11.49 -13.27 -0.72
N LEU A 151 11.22 -12.47 -1.76
CA LEU A 151 10.75 -11.09 -1.65
C LEU A 151 9.46 -10.98 -0.82
N ILE A 152 8.47 -11.84 -1.10
CA ILE A 152 7.19 -11.88 -0.38
C ILE A 152 7.38 -12.43 1.04
N THR A 153 8.24 -13.43 1.24
CA THR A 153 8.51 -13.93 2.60
C THR A 153 9.15 -12.85 3.48
N ASN A 154 10.09 -12.10 2.91
CA ASN A 154 10.76 -10.98 3.58
C ASN A 154 9.87 -9.74 3.73
N SER A 155 8.70 -9.68 3.06
CA SER A 155 7.70 -8.64 3.30
C SER A 155 6.87 -8.90 4.56
N VAL A 156 6.78 -10.15 5.03
CA VAL A 156 6.07 -10.50 6.27
C VAL A 156 6.87 -10.03 7.49
N VAL A 157 8.15 -10.41 7.53
CA VAL A 157 9.15 -9.89 8.47
C VAL A 157 10.46 -9.79 7.69
N PRO A 158 11.23 -8.70 7.80
CA PRO A 158 12.52 -8.58 7.14
C PRO A 158 13.43 -9.76 7.47
N SER A 159 14.19 -10.22 6.47
CA SER A 159 15.11 -11.34 6.62
C SER A 159 14.46 -12.68 7.01
N ARG A 160 13.12 -12.81 6.92
CA ARG A 160 12.44 -14.02 7.34
C ARG A 160 12.82 -15.24 6.52
N TRP A 161 13.05 -15.09 5.22
CA TRP A 161 13.38 -16.19 4.31
C TRP A 161 14.58 -17.01 4.80
N GLN A 162 15.72 -16.36 5.02
CA GLN A 162 16.94 -17.04 5.49
C GLN A 162 16.84 -17.57 6.93
N HIS A 163 15.85 -17.11 7.71
CA HIS A 163 15.55 -17.61 9.06
C HIS A 163 14.45 -18.69 9.07
N THR A 164 14.24 -19.35 7.93
CA THR A 164 13.36 -20.52 7.77
C THR A 164 14.10 -21.68 7.08
N ARG A 165 13.44 -22.84 6.92
CA ARG A 165 14.01 -23.96 6.15
C ARG A 165 14.00 -23.62 4.67
N VAL A 166 15.18 -23.43 4.09
CA VAL A 166 15.38 -23.14 2.68
C VAL A 166 16.29 -24.19 2.00
N PRO A 167 16.15 -24.43 0.69
CA PRO A 167 15.12 -23.91 -0.21
C PRO A 167 13.74 -24.57 0.00
N PRO A 168 12.65 -24.02 -0.57
CA PRO A 168 11.36 -24.70 -0.61
C PRO A 168 11.47 -26.08 -1.24
N ASN A 169 10.71 -27.05 -0.73
CA ASN A 169 10.67 -28.40 -1.28
C ASN A 169 9.80 -28.46 -2.55
N ALA A 170 9.84 -29.60 -3.25
CA ALA A 170 9.12 -29.78 -4.51
C ALA A 170 7.60 -29.58 -4.38
N ALA A 171 7.01 -30.01 -3.26
CA ALA A 171 5.57 -29.85 -3.03
C ALA A 171 5.21 -28.36 -2.90
N GLU A 172 5.95 -27.61 -2.09
CA GLU A 172 5.77 -26.16 -1.89
C GLU A 172 5.94 -25.38 -3.21
N LEU A 173 6.95 -25.73 -4.01
CA LEU A 173 7.17 -25.13 -5.33
C LEU A 173 6.03 -25.46 -6.30
N SER A 174 5.49 -26.68 -6.28
CA SER A 174 4.42 -27.09 -7.18
C SER A 174 3.06 -26.48 -6.84
N SER A 175 2.75 -26.28 -5.55
CA SER A 175 1.48 -25.73 -5.08
C SER A 175 1.40 -24.21 -5.16
N THR A 176 2.54 -23.53 -5.27
CA THR A 176 2.63 -22.06 -5.26
C THR A 176 2.71 -21.51 -6.68
N SER A 177 1.94 -20.49 -6.99
CA SER A 177 2.09 -19.67 -8.19
C SER A 177 2.30 -18.21 -7.82
N ILE A 178 3.06 -17.52 -8.66
CA ILE A 178 3.37 -16.10 -8.50
C ILE A 178 2.82 -15.34 -9.70
N LEU A 179 2.15 -14.23 -9.43
CA LEU A 179 1.83 -13.22 -10.44
C LEU A 179 2.85 -12.09 -10.33
N ARG A 180 3.43 -11.72 -11.46
CA ARG A 180 4.11 -10.44 -11.64
C ARG A 180 3.15 -9.47 -12.31
N ILE A 181 2.96 -8.31 -11.70
CA ILE A 181 2.11 -7.25 -12.21
C ILE A 181 3.03 -6.15 -12.71
N LYS A 182 3.11 -6.04 -14.03
CA LYS A 182 3.76 -4.90 -14.66
C LYS A 182 2.90 -3.67 -14.44
N ILE A 183 3.44 -2.67 -13.75
CA ILE A 183 2.68 -1.46 -13.40
C ILE A 183 2.70 -0.49 -14.57
N ASP A 184 1.52 -0.09 -15.04
CA ASP A 184 1.37 0.90 -16.12
C ASP A 184 1.24 2.31 -15.57
N SER A 185 0.49 2.48 -14.48
CA SER A 185 0.33 3.78 -13.82
C SER A 185 -0.07 3.63 -12.36
N GLY A 186 0.15 4.68 -11.59
CA GLY A 186 -0.20 4.72 -10.18
C GLY A 186 -0.50 6.12 -9.70
N SER A 187 -1.22 6.20 -8.59
CA SER A 187 -1.48 7.45 -7.87
C SER A 187 -1.58 7.16 -6.39
N ALA A 188 -1.07 8.07 -5.57
CA ALA A 188 -1.35 8.12 -4.16
C ALA A 188 -2.19 9.34 -3.81
N LYS A 189 -2.89 9.23 -2.67
CA LYS A 189 -3.54 10.36 -2.02
C LYS A 189 -3.20 10.35 -0.55
N VAL A 190 -2.68 11.48 -0.08
CA VAL A 190 -2.19 11.66 1.29
C VAL A 190 -2.89 12.87 1.89
N ARG A 191 -3.56 12.64 3.02
CA ARG A 191 -4.13 13.70 3.84
C ARG A 191 -3.52 13.61 5.23
N GLU A 192 -2.91 14.69 5.66
CA GLU A 192 -2.36 14.89 7.00
C GLU A 192 -2.90 16.22 7.55
N GLY A 193 -2.78 16.43 8.85
CA GLY A 193 -3.03 17.70 9.50
C GLY A 193 -4.34 17.80 10.28
N VAL A 194 -4.49 18.97 10.89
CA VAL A 194 -5.60 19.36 11.76
C VAL A 194 -6.92 19.57 10.99
N PRO A 195 -8.06 19.72 11.68
CA PRO A 195 -9.31 20.18 11.07
C PRO A 195 -9.16 21.49 10.29
N LEU A 196 -9.99 21.66 9.25
CA LEU A 196 -10.16 22.92 8.53
C LEU A 196 -11.64 23.13 8.32
N ASP A 197 -12.25 23.85 9.25
CA ASP A 197 -13.67 24.17 9.23
C ASP A 197 -13.96 25.43 8.39
N GLU A 198 -15.22 25.64 8.05
CA GLU A 198 -15.63 26.82 7.29
C GLU A 198 -15.51 28.08 8.14
N LYS A 199 -15.19 29.21 7.51
CA LYS A 199 -14.95 30.47 8.22
C LYS A 199 -16.11 30.87 9.14
N GLY A 200 -17.35 30.71 8.67
CA GLY A 200 -18.54 31.04 9.46
C GLY A 200 -18.67 30.20 10.74
N ASP A 201 -18.32 28.91 10.69
CA ASP A 201 -18.36 28.03 11.86
C ASP A 201 -17.23 28.38 12.86
N MET A 202 -16.06 28.78 12.34
CA MET A 202 -14.93 29.24 13.17
C MET A 202 -15.14 30.63 13.79
N GLU A 203 -16.17 31.38 13.38
CA GLU A 203 -16.54 32.67 13.95
C GLU A 203 -17.78 32.57 14.87
N ASP A 204 -18.39 31.38 14.98
CA ASP A 204 -19.53 31.12 15.86
C ASP A 204 -19.08 30.65 17.25
N GLU A 205 -19.07 31.57 18.21
CA GLU A 205 -18.68 31.32 19.61
C GLU A 205 -19.55 30.28 20.33
N ASP A 206 -20.83 30.11 19.94
CA ASP A 206 -21.69 29.09 20.54
C ASP A 206 -21.25 27.68 20.12
N VAL A 207 -20.89 27.52 18.85
CA VAL A 207 -20.36 26.27 18.30
C VAL A 207 -18.98 25.97 18.87
N LEU A 208 -18.07 26.96 18.85
CA LEU A 208 -16.72 26.82 19.41
C LEU A 208 -16.72 26.48 20.91
N GLY A 209 -17.69 27.01 21.67
CA GLY A 209 -17.84 26.73 23.09
C GLY A 209 -18.41 25.33 23.41
N LYS A 210 -19.02 24.64 22.44
CA LYS A 210 -19.74 23.36 22.66
C LYS A 210 -19.12 22.16 21.95
N VAL A 211 -18.37 22.37 20.87
CA VAL A 211 -17.87 21.29 20.01
C VAL A 211 -16.36 21.19 20.11
N TRP A 212 -15.87 20.02 20.54
CA TRP A 212 -14.44 19.74 20.53
C TRP A 212 -13.96 19.40 19.11
N THR A 213 -12.88 20.03 18.68
CA THR A 213 -12.18 19.72 17.42
C THR A 213 -10.77 19.23 17.68
N GLY A 214 -10.29 18.36 16.82
CA GLY A 214 -8.90 17.92 16.87
C GLY A 214 -8.67 16.66 16.05
N VAL A 215 -7.50 16.07 16.23
CA VAL A 215 -7.16 14.79 15.60
C VAL A 215 -6.96 13.74 16.68
N VAL A 216 -7.58 12.59 16.51
CA VAL A 216 -7.25 11.37 17.25
C VAL A 216 -6.29 10.55 16.39
N PRO A 217 -4.97 10.53 16.67
CA PRO A 217 -4.02 9.73 15.89
C PRO A 217 -4.41 8.26 15.94
N LEU A 218 -4.30 7.58 14.80
CA LEU A 218 -4.58 6.16 14.65
C LEU A 218 -3.33 5.49 14.10
N TYR A 219 -2.84 4.46 14.79
CA TYR A 219 -1.75 3.64 14.31
C TYR A 219 -1.95 2.18 14.76
N GLU A 220 -1.51 1.25 13.93
CA GLU A 220 -1.45 -0.16 14.26
C GLU A 220 -0.20 -0.45 15.11
N VAL A 221 -0.29 -1.44 15.99
CA VAL A 221 0.82 -1.89 16.83
C VAL A 221 0.96 -3.40 16.70
N TYR A 222 2.16 -3.85 16.35
CA TYR A 222 2.55 -5.25 16.47
C TYR A 222 2.80 -5.59 17.94
N GLY A 223 1.92 -6.42 18.50
CA GLY A 223 2.01 -6.86 19.90
C GLY A 223 3.18 -7.82 20.18
N GLU A 224 3.35 -8.18 21.44
CA GLU A 224 4.40 -9.11 21.88
C GLU A 224 4.30 -10.47 21.16
N PRO A 225 5.42 -11.02 20.64
CA PRO A 225 5.39 -12.31 19.95
C PRO A 225 4.94 -13.45 20.87
N VAL A 226 3.94 -14.21 20.42
CA VAL A 226 3.44 -15.39 21.12
C VAL A 226 4.08 -16.65 20.49
N PRO A 227 4.79 -17.50 21.27
CA PRO A 227 5.36 -18.73 20.77
C PRO A 227 4.31 -19.67 20.16
N GLY A 228 4.64 -20.27 19.01
CA GLY A 228 3.83 -21.31 18.39
C GLY A 228 3.84 -22.63 19.17
N PRO A 229 2.84 -23.51 18.97
CA PRO A 229 2.62 -24.70 19.80
C PRO A 229 3.74 -25.76 19.75
N TYR A 230 4.60 -25.71 18.73
CA TYR A 230 5.75 -26.61 18.56
C TYR A 230 7.09 -25.86 18.57
N ASN A 231 7.10 -24.57 18.93
CA ASN A 231 8.33 -23.79 19.03
C ASN A 231 9.25 -24.38 20.11
N ARG A 232 10.53 -24.52 19.79
CA ARG A 232 11.59 -24.95 20.73
C ARG A 232 12.68 -23.90 20.92
N VAL A 233 12.54 -22.74 20.28
CA VAL A 233 13.50 -21.64 20.38
C VAL A 233 13.09 -20.79 21.58
N GLU A 234 13.99 -20.69 22.57
CA GLU A 234 13.70 -20.07 23.87
C GLU A 234 13.43 -18.56 23.75
N LYS A 235 14.19 -17.86 22.90
CA LYS A 235 14.10 -16.42 22.72
C LYS A 235 13.56 -16.06 21.35
N VAL A 236 12.77 -14.99 21.28
CA VAL A 236 12.40 -14.37 20.00
C VAL A 236 13.69 -13.95 19.28
N PRO A 237 13.88 -14.33 18.00
CA PRO A 237 15.06 -13.90 17.25
C PRO A 237 15.13 -12.37 17.10
N GLU A 238 16.34 -11.82 17.17
CA GLU A 238 16.59 -10.37 17.12
C GLU A 238 15.99 -9.70 15.87
N HIS A 239 16.03 -10.35 14.69
CA HIS A 239 15.44 -9.80 13.47
C HIS A 239 13.92 -9.61 13.55
N VAL A 240 13.22 -10.36 14.41
CA VAL A 240 11.79 -10.21 14.64
C VAL A 240 11.54 -9.09 15.65
N GLU A 241 12.27 -9.11 16.77
CA GLU A 241 12.08 -8.15 17.85
C GLU A 241 12.48 -6.72 17.43
N GLY A 242 13.67 -6.56 16.84
CA GLY A 242 14.14 -5.27 16.36
C GLY A 242 13.25 -4.68 15.27
N TRP A 243 12.77 -5.51 14.33
CA TRP A 243 11.79 -5.08 13.33
C TRP A 243 10.48 -4.60 13.96
N ARG A 244 9.96 -5.35 14.95
CA ARG A 244 8.71 -5.03 15.64
C ARG A 244 8.79 -3.67 16.32
N GLU A 245 9.86 -3.44 17.08
CA GLU A 245 10.09 -2.17 17.78
C GLU A 245 10.26 -1.01 16.80
N GLU A 246 11.09 -1.18 15.76
CA GLU A 246 11.34 -0.16 14.74
C GLU A 246 10.05 0.24 14.01
N VAL A 247 9.28 -0.73 13.54
CA VAL A 247 8.04 -0.48 12.81
C VAL A 247 6.98 0.16 13.71
N ASN A 248 6.81 -0.31 14.95
CA ASN A 248 5.89 0.32 15.90
C ASN A 248 6.26 1.78 16.17
N GLY A 249 7.56 2.06 16.35
CA GLY A 249 8.07 3.43 16.53
C GLY A 249 7.80 4.31 15.30
N SER A 250 8.05 3.78 14.11
CA SER A 250 7.83 4.48 12.83
C SER A 250 6.35 4.82 12.57
N ILE A 251 5.45 3.83 12.72
CA ILE A 251 4.00 4.04 12.47
C ILE A 251 3.44 5.03 13.49
N ARG A 252 3.78 4.88 14.78
CA ARG A 252 3.35 5.82 15.83
C ARG A 252 3.88 7.23 15.56
N GLY A 253 5.17 7.35 15.25
CA GLY A 253 5.82 8.63 14.96
C GLY A 253 5.12 9.35 13.81
N TYR A 254 4.87 8.65 12.71
CA TYR A 254 4.16 9.20 11.55
C TYR A 254 2.75 9.69 11.90
N ALA A 255 1.94 8.86 12.58
CA ALA A 255 0.55 9.21 12.91
C ALA A 255 0.47 10.42 13.85
N VAL A 256 1.35 10.49 14.85
CA VAL A 256 1.41 11.62 15.80
C VAL A 256 1.89 12.90 15.11
N GLU A 257 2.93 12.82 14.26
CA GLU A 257 3.40 13.98 13.49
C GLU A 257 2.31 14.48 12.54
N ALA A 258 1.70 13.58 11.77
CA ALA A 258 0.64 13.91 10.82
C ALA A 258 -0.56 14.60 11.50
N ALA A 259 -0.90 14.23 12.73
CA ALA A 259 -1.97 14.85 13.49
C ALA A 259 -1.72 16.32 13.87
N GLY A 260 -0.45 16.75 13.94
CA GLY A 260 -0.05 18.11 14.31
C GLY A 260 0.29 19.02 13.12
N LYS A 261 0.22 18.53 11.89
CA LYS A 261 0.48 19.34 10.68
C LYS A 261 -0.64 20.33 10.41
N ASP A 262 -0.32 21.38 9.68
CA ASP A 262 -1.34 22.28 9.14
C ASP A 262 -2.27 21.51 8.20
N ALA A 263 -3.54 21.89 8.19
CA ALA A 263 -4.52 21.31 7.28
C ALA A 263 -4.10 21.53 5.81
N PRO A 264 -4.34 20.56 4.92
CA PRO A 264 -3.91 20.68 3.53
C PRO A 264 -4.84 21.65 2.81
N VAL A 265 -4.30 22.83 2.47
CA VAL A 265 -5.08 23.88 1.80
C VAL A 265 -5.00 23.70 0.28
N LYS A 266 -6.12 23.93 -0.42
CA LYS A 266 -6.08 24.13 -1.88
C LYS A 266 -5.24 25.37 -2.15
N ARG A 267 -4.15 25.27 -2.92
CA ARG A 267 -3.52 26.48 -3.48
C ARG A 267 -4.59 27.19 -4.31
N ARG A 268 -4.91 28.45 -4.00
CA ARG A 268 -5.72 29.29 -4.88
C ARG A 268 -5.02 29.34 -6.23
N GLU A 269 -5.74 29.01 -7.30
CA GLU A 269 -5.23 29.30 -8.65
C GLU A 269 -5.11 30.82 -8.75
N VAL A 270 -3.99 31.31 -9.27
CA VAL A 270 -3.76 32.75 -9.43
C VAL A 270 -4.82 33.29 -10.40
N GLY A 271 -5.89 33.91 -9.88
CA GLY A 271 -6.96 34.50 -10.68
C GLY A 271 -8.40 34.36 -10.14
N GLU A 272 -8.65 33.60 -9.08
CA GLU A 272 -9.96 33.59 -8.41
C GLU A 272 -9.95 34.62 -7.26
N GLU A 273 -10.42 35.84 -7.53
CA GLU A 273 -10.77 36.83 -6.51
C GLU A 273 -12.10 36.49 -5.85
N ASP A 274 -12.21 36.85 -4.56
CA ASP A 274 -13.35 36.59 -3.65
C ASP A 274 -14.66 37.30 -4.05
#